data_AF-A0A920IRC3-F1
#
_entry.id   AF-A0A920IRC3-F1
#
_cell.length_a   1.000
_cell.length_b   1.000
_cell.length_c   1.000
_cell.angle_alpha   90.00
_cell.angle_beta   90.00
_cell.angle_gamma   90.00
#
_symmetry.space_group_name_H-M   'P 1'
#
loop_
_entity.id
_entity.type
_entity.pdbx_description
1 polymer ?
#
loop_
_entity_poly.entity_id
_entity_poly.type
_entity_poly.pdbx_seq_one_letter_code
_entity_poly.pdbx_strand_id
1 'polypeptide(L)' 'MDMRVIELLRRGRTDEVFELLPQFIDEAFAEVKSGAFTWMFSAMGYPNIPGELHGYGTVIGTGNAVMEWDMSAAALA' A
#
# COMPACT_ATOMS: atom_id res chain seq x y z
N MET A 1 3.35 1.66 12.64
CA MET A 1 2.17 1.32 11.82
C MET A 1 2.56 0.99 10.39
N ASP A 2 3.49 1.74 9.80
CA ASP A 2 3.98 1.60 8.42
C ASP A 2 4.37 0.15 8.05
N MET A 3 5.23 -0.48 8.85
CA MET A 3 5.68 -1.85 8.58
C MET A 3 4.55 -2.89 8.54
N ARG A 4 3.46 -2.67 9.30
CA ARG A 4 2.29 -3.57 9.28
C ARG A 4 1.56 -3.47 7.95
N VAL A 5 1.34 -2.26 7.46
CA VAL A 5 0.67 -2.01 6.16
C VAL A 5 1.55 -2.52 5.01
N ILE A 6 2.85 -2.20 5.04
CA ILE A 6 3.81 -2.65 4.03
C ILE A 6 3.85 -4.18 3.95
N GLU A 7 3.84 -4.88 5.09
CA GLU A 7 3.87 -6.35 5.10
C GLU A 7 2.60 -6.96 4.53
N LEU A 8 1.42 -6.37 4.78
CA LEU A 8 0.18 -6.82 4.15
C LEU A 8 0.20 -6.61 2.63
N LEU A 9 0.70 -5.46 2.18
CA LEU A 9 0.87 -5.15 0.75
C LEU A 9 1.85 -6.11 0.07
N ARG A 10 2.97 -6.43 0.72
CA ARG A 10 3.95 -7.42 0.22
C ARG A 10 3.38 -8.84 0.12
N ARG A 11 2.34 -9.15 0.90
CA ARG A 11 1.64 -10.45 0.85
C ARG A 11 0.44 -10.45 -0.11
N GLY A 12 0.14 -9.33 -0.77
CA GLY A 12 -1.02 -9.20 -1.64
C GLY A 12 -2.35 -9.23 -0.90
N ARG A 13 -2.37 -8.89 0.40
CA ARG A 13 -3.59 -8.85 1.22
C ARG A 13 -4.24 -7.48 1.10
N THR A 14 -4.62 -7.09 -0.12
CA THR A 14 -5.10 -5.74 -0.45
C THR A 14 -6.40 -5.43 0.29
N ASP A 15 -7.34 -6.38 0.35
CA ASP A 15 -8.62 -6.20 1.05
C ASP A 15 -8.39 -5.80 2.52
N GLU A 16 -7.48 -6.48 3.21
CA GLU A 16 -7.18 -6.21 4.62
C GLU A 16 -6.44 -4.90 4.83
N VAL A 17 -5.65 -4.45 3.85
CA VAL A 17 -5.05 -3.12 3.89
C VAL A 17 -6.14 -2.06 3.85
N PHE A 18 -7.14 -2.22 2.99
CA PHE A 18 -8.23 -1.25 2.86
C PHE A 18 -9.20 -1.28 4.05
N GLU A 19 -9.41 -2.43 4.69
CA GLU A 19 -10.10 -2.51 5.98
C GLU A 19 -9.32 -1.78 7.10
N LEU A 20 -7.99 -1.91 7.12
CA LEU A 20 -7.12 -1.26 8.10
C LEU A 20 -6.87 0.23 7.80
N LEU A 21 -7.13 0.68 6.57
CA LEU A 21 -6.74 2.00 6.08
C LEU A 21 -7.28 3.18 6.93
N PRO A 22 -8.54 3.19 7.40
CA PRO A 22 -9.03 4.26 8.27
C PRO A 22 -8.23 4.34 9.58
N GLN A 23 -7.96 3.20 10.23
CA GLN A 23 -7.15 3.15 11.44
C GLN A 23 -5.72 3.63 11.18
N PHE A 24 -5.12 3.23 10.04
CA PHE A 24 -3.79 3.68 9.66
C PHE A 24 -3.72 5.20 9.46
N ILE A 25 -4.73 5.78 8.81
CA ILE A 25 -4.84 7.23 8.62
C ILE A 25 -4.88 7.96 9.96
N ASP A 26 -5.69 7.49 10.91
CA ASP A 26 -5.88 8.18 12.18
C ASP A 26 -4.69 8.01 13.13
N GLU A 27 -4.16 6.80 13.26
CA GLU A 27 -3.09 6.50 14.22
C GLU A 27 -1.69 6.90 13.74
N ALA A 28 -1.43 6.85 12.43
CA ALA A 28 -0.13 7.19 11.85
C ALA A 28 -0.10 8.55 11.16
N PHE A 29 -1.25 9.25 11.10
CA PHE A 29 -1.40 10.50 10.35
C PHE A 29 -0.99 10.35 8.87
N ALA A 30 -1.29 9.19 8.28
CA ALA A 30 -0.76 8.78 6.99
C ALA A 30 -1.30 9.61 5.82
N GLU A 31 -0.41 10.02 4.92
CA GLU A 31 -0.74 10.90 3.78
C GLU A 31 -1.66 10.23 2.74
N VAL A 32 -1.81 8.91 2.79
CA VAL A 32 -2.78 8.16 1.96
C VAL A 32 -4.21 8.69 2.10
N LYS A 33 -4.52 9.42 3.18
CA LYS A 33 -5.75 10.20 3.35
C LYS A 33 -6.04 11.16 2.19
N SER A 34 -5.00 11.67 1.51
CA SER A 34 -5.13 12.54 0.34
C SER A 34 -5.82 11.85 -0.85
N GLY A 35 -5.78 10.51 -0.90
CA GLY A 35 -6.61 9.71 -1.81
C GLY A 35 -5.87 9.12 -3.01
N ALA A 36 -4.63 9.48 -3.29
CA ALA A 36 -3.86 8.93 -4.42
C ALA A 36 -3.72 7.39 -4.33
N PHE A 37 -3.47 6.87 -3.13
CA PHE A 37 -3.35 5.43 -2.89
C PHE A 37 -4.66 4.69 -3.21
N THR A 38 -5.79 5.15 -2.66
CA THR A 38 -7.12 4.58 -2.94
C THR A 38 -7.51 4.71 -4.40
N TRP A 39 -7.23 5.85 -5.03
CA TRP A 39 -7.49 6.06 -6.46
C TRP A 39 -6.74 5.06 -7.34
N MET A 40 -5.44 4.87 -7.09
CA MET A 40 -4.60 3.94 -7.83
C MET A 40 -5.12 2.51 -7.72
N PHE A 41 -5.41 2.04 -6.51
CA PHE A 41 -5.97 0.70 -6.30
C PHE A 41 -7.37 0.53 -6.90
N SER A 42 -8.20 1.57 -6.86
CA SER A 42 -9.49 1.55 -7.54
C SER A 42 -9.35 1.41 -9.05
N ALA A 43 -8.36 2.07 -9.66
CA ALA A 43 -8.10 1.96 -11.10
C ALA A 43 -7.57 0.56 -11.48
N MET A 44 -6.81 -0.09 -10.60
CA MET A 44 -6.32 -1.46 -10.78
C MET A 44 -7.36 -2.54 -10.45
N GLY A 45 -8.51 -2.17 -9.88
CA GLY A 45 -9.54 -3.13 -9.46
C GLY A 45 -9.25 -3.85 -8.15
N TYR A 46 -8.52 -3.21 -7.23
CA TYR A 46 -8.11 -3.74 -5.92
C TYR A 46 -7.49 -5.16 -6.01
N PRO A 47 -6.42 -5.34 -6.79
CA PRO A 47 -5.86 -6.66 -7.02
C PRO A 47 -5.22 -7.23 -5.74
N ASN A 48 -5.53 -8.49 -5.41
CA ASN A 48 -4.86 -9.24 -4.34
C ASN A 48 -3.56 -9.88 -4.85
N ILE A 49 -2.62 -9.05 -5.31
CA ILE A 49 -1.30 -9.47 -5.80
C ILE A 49 -0.20 -8.90 -4.91
N PRO A 50 0.91 -9.64 -4.66
CA PRO A 50 2.04 -9.13 -3.90
C PRO A 50 2.63 -7.84 -4.49
N GLY A 51 2.73 -6.79 -3.68
CA GLY A 51 3.47 -5.59 -4.05
C GLY A 51 4.97 -5.74 -3.77
N GLU A 52 5.82 -5.30 -4.69
CA GLU A 52 7.27 -5.25 -4.48
C GLU A 52 7.63 -4.00 -3.66
N LEU A 53 8.49 -4.14 -2.64
CA LEU A 53 9.04 -3.01 -1.90
C LEU A 53 10.45 -2.73 -2.40
N HIS A 54 10.61 -1.62 -3.11
CA HIS A 54 11.90 -1.14 -3.60
C HIS A 54 12.72 -0.48 -2.49
N GLY A 55 12.04 0.14 -1.52
CA GLY A 55 12.69 0.71 -0.36
C GLY A 55 11.72 1.32 0.65
N TYR A 56 12.15 1.34 1.91
CA TYR A 56 11.46 2.04 2.99
C TYR A 56 12.48 2.85 3.80
N GLY A 57 12.11 4.07 4.17
CA GLY A 57 12.98 4.95 4.96
C GLY A 57 12.21 6.12 5.54
N THR A 58 12.90 6.97 6.30
CA THR A 58 12.31 8.16 6.90
C THR A 58 12.90 9.43 6.32
N VAL A 59 12.07 10.44 6.13
CA VAL A 59 12.47 11.80 5.75
C VAL A 59 11.76 12.76 6.68
N ILE A 60 12.52 13.51 7.50
CA ILE A 60 11.97 14.45 8.49
C ILE A 60 10.98 13.74 9.45
N GLY A 61 11.25 12.47 9.77
CA GLY A 61 10.40 11.66 10.65
C GLY A 61 9.19 11.01 9.97
N THR A 62 8.87 11.35 8.73
CA THR A 62 7.78 10.72 7.96
C THR A 62 8.26 9.41 7.34
N GLY A 63 7.47 8.33 7.49
CA GLY A 63 7.70 7.05 6.82
C GLY A 63 7.37 7.13 5.34
N ASN A 64 8.29 6.70 4.48
CA ASN A 64 8.15 6.70 3.03
C ASN A 64 8.45 5.30 2.49
N ALA A 65 7.54 4.76 1.67
CA ALA A 65 7.71 3.48 1.00
C ALA A 65 7.61 3.67 -0.51
N VAL A 66 8.55 3.09 -1.26
CA VAL A 66 8.49 2.98 -2.72
C VAL A 66 8.09 1.55 -3.05
N MET A 67 6.90 1.38 -3.62
CA MET A 67 6.32 0.07 -3.91
C MET A 67 5.74 0.00 -5.32
N GLU A 68 5.71 -1.20 -5.88
CA GLU A 68 5.20 -1.49 -7.22
C GLU A 68 4.19 -2.64 -7.21
N TRP A 69 3.20 -2.54 -8.10
CA TRP A 69 2.26 -3.62 -8.43
C TRP A 69 2.35 -3.91 -9.93
N ASP A 70 3.06 -4.98 -10.29
CA ASP A 70 3.22 -5.39 -11.69
C ASP A 70 1.95 -6.10 -12.19
N MET A 71 1.05 -5.31 -12.79
CA MET A 71 -0.19 -5.80 -13.39
C MET A 71 0.04 -6.63 -14.67
N SER A 72 1.21 -6.51 -15.30
CA SER A 72 1.53 -7.25 -16.53
C SER A 72 1.94 -8.69 -16.22
N ALA A 73 2.75 -8.89 -15.17
CA ALA A 73 3.09 -10.22 -14.68
C ALA A 73 1.85 -10.96 -14.15
N ALA A 74 0.94 -10.26 -13.45
CA ALA A 74 -0.31 -10.83 -12.96
C ALA A 74 -1.26 -11.26 -14.07
N ALA A 75 -1.28 -10.56 -15.22
CA ALA A 75 -2.11 -10.93 -16.37
C ALA A 75 -1.60 -12.18 -17.14
N LEU A 76 -0.37 -12.63 -16.85
CA LEU A 76 0.27 -13.79 -17.47
C LEU A 76 0.22 -15.06 -16.60
N ALA A 77 -0.30 -14.96 -15.38
CA ALA A 77 -0.45 -16.06 -14.42
C ALA A 77 -1.87 -16.65 -14.45
#